data_AF-A0A660SR93-F1
#
_entry.id   AF-A0A660SR93-F1
#
_cell.length_a   1.000
_cell.length_b   1.000
_cell.length_c   1.000
_cell.angle_alpha   90.00
_cell.angle_beta   90.00
_cell.angle_gamma   90.00
#
_symmetry.space_group_name_H-M   'P 1'
#
loop_
_entity.id
_entity.type
_entity.pdbx_description
1 polymer ?
#
loop_
_entity_poly.entity_id
_entity_poly.type
_entity_poly.pdbx_seq_one_letter_code
_entity_poly.pdbx_strand_id
1 'polypeptide(L)' 'MGHVDHELRRKRICDFRHSVVAELGNPYLNRGQLTKMVKEKAEREYQIPYSKRTTLTAGCIRRWLVLYRKYGKEGLNP' A
#
# COMPACT_ATOMS: atom_id res chain seq x y z
N MET A 1 21.86 -14.64 14.08
CA MET A 1 21.78 -14.07 12.72
C MET A 1 20.34 -13.98 12.18
N GLY A 2 19.30 -13.85 13.03
CA GLY A 2 17.89 -13.85 12.59
C GLY A 2 17.16 -12.50 12.59
N HIS A 3 17.76 -11.44 13.15
CA HIS A 3 17.07 -10.15 13.35
C HIS A 3 17.00 -9.27 12.08
N VAL A 4 18.00 -9.38 11.21
CA VAL A 4 18.15 -8.53 10.01
C VAL A 4 17.08 -8.85 8.96
N ASP A 5 16.71 -10.12 8.82
CA ASP A 5 15.73 -10.56 7.81
C ASP A 5 14.32 -10.03 8.08
N HIS A 6 13.90 -9.99 9.35
CA HIS A 6 12.58 -9.49 9.74
C HIS A 6 12.45 -7.97 9.55
N GLU A 7 13.52 -7.21 9.76
CA GLU A 7 13.52 -5.77 9.51
C GLU A 7 13.50 -5.46 8.02
N LEU A 8 14.33 -6.15 7.22
CA LEU A 8 14.32 -6.03 5.77
C LEU A 8 12.97 -6.40 5.15
N ARG A 9 12.34 -7.47 5.65
CA ARG A 9 11.00 -7.90 5.21
C ARG A 9 9.96 -6.82 5.48
N ARG A 10 9.92 -6.30 6.70
CA ARG A 10 8.99 -5.22 7.10
C ARG A 10 9.22 -3.97 6.26
N LYS A 11 10.47 -3.57 6.07
CA LYS A 11 10.84 -2.42 5.24
C LYS A 11 10.37 -2.59 3.79
N ARG A 12 10.61 -3.75 3.16
CA ARG A 12 10.14 -4.03 1.79
C ARG A 12 8.62 -4.01 1.67
N ILE A 13 7.89 -4.60 2.63
CA ILE A 13 6.42 -4.58 2.64
C ILE A 13 5.90 -3.14 2.82
N CYS A 14 6.49 -2.38 3.74
CA CYS A 14 6.14 -0.99 3.99
C CYS A 14 6.38 -0.13 2.72
N ASP A 15 7.54 -0.28 2.08
CA ASP A 15 7.88 0.46 0.86
C ASP A 15 6.95 0.10 -0.29
N PHE A 16 6.60 -1.17 -0.44
CA PHE A 16 5.60 -1.63 -1.41
C PHE A 16 4.23 -0.98 -1.17
N ARG A 17 3.71 -1.06 0.06
CA ARG A 17 2.42 -0.44 0.43
C ARG A 17 2.45 1.06 0.18
N HIS A 18 3.57 1.71 0.54
CA HIS A 18 3.78 3.14 0.33
C HIS A 18 3.76 3.50 -1.15
N SER A 19 4.46 2.76 -2.00
CA SER A 19 4.43 2.97 -3.46
C SER A 19 3.01 2.87 -4.04
N VAL A 20 2.18 1.96 -3.51
CA VAL A 20 0.78 1.83 -3.95
C VAL A 20 -0.08 3.03 -3.52
N VAL A 21 0.06 3.52 -2.29
CA VAL A 21 -0.82 4.56 -1.72
C VAL A 21 -0.28 5.98 -1.76
N ALA A 22 1.01 6.20 -2.00
CA ALA A 22 1.63 7.52 -2.05
C ALA A 22 0.95 8.40 -3.11
N GLU A 23 0.70 7.84 -4.30
CA GLU A 23 -0.05 8.52 -5.36
C GLU A 23 -1.51 8.81 -4.98
N LEU A 24 -2.13 7.94 -4.17
CA LEU A 24 -3.51 8.09 -3.68
C LEU A 24 -3.63 9.09 -2.52
N GLY A 25 -2.52 9.38 -1.83
CA GLY A 25 -2.46 10.32 -0.72
C GLY A 25 -2.55 11.78 -1.13
N ASN A 26 -2.54 12.07 -2.44
CA ASN A 26 -2.54 13.41 -2.99
C ASN A 26 -3.81 14.20 -2.54
N PRO A 27 -3.65 15.35 -1.85
CA PRO A 27 -4.77 16.14 -1.34
C PRO A 27 -5.67 16.72 -2.44
N TYR A 28 -5.17 16.83 -3.68
CA TYR A 28 -5.93 17.31 -4.83
C TYR A 28 -6.84 16.23 -5.46
N LEU A 29 -6.81 14.98 -4.97
CA LEU A 29 -7.69 13.92 -5.47
C LEU A 29 -9.09 14.02 -4.85
N ASN A 30 -10.09 14.28 -5.70
CA ASN A 30 -11.49 14.15 -5.33
C ASN A 30 -11.87 12.68 -5.04
N ARG A 31 -12.92 12.47 -4.22
CA ARG A 31 -13.41 11.12 -3.86
C ARG A 31 -13.70 10.21 -5.07
N GLY A 32 -14.17 10.78 -6.17
CA GLY A 32 -14.41 10.06 -7.43
C GLY A 32 -13.12 9.57 -8.09
N GLN A 33 -12.13 10.46 -8.23
CA GLN A 33 -10.81 10.14 -8.77
C GLN A 33 -10.11 9.09 -7.90
N LEU A 34 -10.15 9.27 -6.57
CA LEU A 34 -9.61 8.30 -5.64
C LEU A 34 -10.22 6.91 -5.82
N THR A 35 -11.54 6.82 -5.96
CA THR A 35 -12.23 5.54 -6.18
C THR A 35 -11.83 4.90 -7.50
N LYS A 36 -11.72 5.70 -8.57
CA LYS A 36 -11.28 5.23 -9.89
C LYS A 36 -9.85 4.71 -9.83
N MET A 37 -8.92 5.48 -9.28
CA MET A 37 -7.52 5.07 -9.12
C MET A 37 -7.37 3.83 -8.23
N VAL A 38 -8.14 3.72 -7.15
CA VAL A 38 -8.14 2.52 -6.30
C VAL A 38 -8.61 1.30 -7.10
N LYS A 39 -9.64 1.44 -7.94
CA LYS A 39 -10.13 0.36 -8.79
C LYS A 39 -9.09 -0.04 -9.84
N GLU A 40 -8.53 0.94 -10.55
CA GLU A 40 -7.47 0.70 -11.54
C GLU A 40 -6.26 0.03 -10.92
N LYS A 41 -5.85 0.45 -9.71
CA LYS A 41 -4.79 -0.23 -8.97
C LYS A 41 -5.23 -1.64 -8.56
N ALA A 42 -6.45 -1.85 -8.09
CA ALA A 42 -6.91 -3.18 -7.69
C ALA A 42 -6.99 -4.18 -8.86
N GLU A 43 -7.24 -3.69 -10.07
CA GLU A 43 -7.26 -4.46 -11.31
C GLU A 43 -5.85 -4.74 -11.86
N ARG A 44 -4.81 -4.04 -11.35
CA ARG A 44 -3.41 -4.30 -11.72
C ARG A 44 -2.82 -5.46 -10.93
N GLU A 45 -1.91 -6.15 -11.58
CA GLU A 45 -1.04 -7.12 -10.96
C GLU A 45 0.21 -6.43 -10.39
N TYR A 46 0.57 -6.82 -9.18
CA TYR A 46 1.71 -6.36 -8.41
C TYR A 46 2.58 -7.53 -8.02
N GLN A 47 3.88 -7.32 -7.98
CA GLN A 47 4.79 -8.23 -7.29
C GLN A 47 4.74 -7.94 -5.79
N ILE A 48 3.81 -8.58 -5.08
CA ILE A 48 3.69 -8.42 -3.63
C ILE A 48 4.85 -9.18 -2.96
N PRO A 49 5.77 -8.48 -2.28
CA PRO A 49 6.90 -9.15 -1.64
C PRO A 49 6.38 -10.07 -0.53
N TYR A 50 6.90 -11.29 -0.47
CA TYR A 50 6.56 -12.30 0.55
C TYR A 50 5.10 -12.80 0.51
N SER A 51 4.38 -12.61 -0.59
CA SER A 51 3.02 -13.13 -0.78
C SER A 51 2.93 -13.90 -2.09
N LYS A 52 2.08 -14.93 -2.13
CA LYS A 52 1.72 -15.64 -3.37
C LYS A 52 0.67 -14.89 -4.20
N ARG A 53 0.06 -13.84 -3.63
CA ARG A 53 -0.95 -13.03 -4.31
C ARG A 53 -0.28 -11.97 -5.18
N THR A 54 -0.82 -11.75 -6.36
CA THR A 54 -0.39 -10.69 -7.27
C THR A 54 -1.37 -9.52 -7.29
N THR A 55 -2.60 -9.68 -6.81
CA THR A 55 -3.62 -8.63 -6.86
C THR A 55 -3.94 -8.07 -5.47
N LEU A 56 -4.33 -6.79 -5.44
CA LEU A 56 -4.77 -6.09 -4.24
C LEU A 56 -6.26 -5.78 -4.38
N THR A 57 -7.04 -5.98 -3.34
CA THR A 57 -8.45 -5.56 -3.37
C THR A 57 -8.55 -4.06 -3.11
N ALA A 58 -9.56 -3.41 -3.68
CA ALA A 58 -9.88 -2.01 -3.41
C ALA A 58 -10.00 -1.71 -1.90
N GLY A 59 -10.53 -2.66 -1.13
CA GLY A 59 -10.63 -2.56 0.33
C GLY A 59 -9.27 -2.50 1.03
N CYS A 60 -8.30 -3.32 0.61
CA CYS A 60 -6.93 -3.27 1.15
C CYS A 60 -6.29 -1.90 0.89
N ILE A 61 -6.37 -1.42 -0.35
CA ILE A 61 -5.77 -0.16 -0.76
C ILE A 61 -6.38 1.02 0.03
N ARG A 62 -7.71 1.05 0.17
CA ARG A 62 -8.40 2.07 1.00
C ARG A 62 -7.95 2.03 2.45
N ARG A 63 -7.80 0.83 3.02
CA ARG A 63 -7.37 0.65 4.42
C ARG A 63 -5.95 1.20 4.62
N TRP A 64 -5.03 0.90 3.71
CA TRP A 64 -3.68 1.45 3.71
C TRP A 64 -3.67 2.96 3.54
N LEU A 65 -4.52 3.52 2.66
CA LEU A 65 -4.63 4.96 2.49
C LEU A 65 -5.08 5.67 3.78
N VAL A 66 -6.06 5.10 4.50
CA VAL A 66 -6.51 5.65 5.79
C VAL A 66 -5.38 5.63 6.81
N LEU A 67 -4.65 4.52 6.91
CA LEU A 67 -3.48 4.41 7.79
C LEU A 67 -2.38 5.40 7.40
N TYR A 68 -2.12 5.55 6.10
CA TYR A 68 -1.14 6.49 5.59
C TYR A 68 -1.51 7.95 5.87
N ARG A 69 -2.79 8.31 5.74
CA ARG A 69 -3.24 9.66 6.08
C ARG A 69 -3.21 9.94 7.58
N LYS A 70 -3.40 8.92 8.42
CA LYS A 70 -3.47 9.08 9.88
C LYS A 70 -2.11 8.99 10.56
N TYR A 71 -1.22 8.12 10.07
CA TYR A 71 0.05 7.76 10.70
C TYR A 71 1.25 7.87 9.75
N GLY A 72 1.06 8.36 8.52
CA GLY A 72 2.12 8.43 7.52
C GLY A 72 2.62 7.05 7.07
N LYS A 73 3.88 7.00 6.62
CA LYS A 73 4.53 5.75 6.17
C LYS A 73 4.61 4.70 7.28
N GLU A 74 4.71 5.12 8.54
CA GLU A 74 4.78 4.22 9.70
C GLU A 74 3.50 3.41 9.88
N GLY A 75 2.33 3.97 9.56
CA GLY A 75 1.06 3.25 9.59
C GLY A 75 0.94 2.10 8.59
N LEU A 76 1.85 2.03 7.61
CA LEU A 76 1.88 0.97 6.61
C LEU A 76 2.77 -0.21 7.03
N ASN A 77 3.46 -0.12 8.17
CA ASN A 77 4.26 -1.23 8.69
C ASN A 77 3.33 -2.41 9.05
N PRO A 78 3.63 -3.65 8.62
CA PRO A 78 2.85 -4.83 8.97
C PRO A 78 2.99 -5.23 10.44
#